data_AF-A0A6S7IKW1-F1
#
_entry.id   AF-A0A6S7IKW1-F1
#
_cell.length_a   1.000
_cell.length_b   1.000
_cell.length_c   1.000
_cell.angle_alpha   90.00
_cell.angle_beta   90.00
_cell.angle_gamma   90.00
#
_symmetry.space_group_name_H-M   'P 1'
#
loop_
_entity.id
_entity.type
_entity.pdbx_description
1 polymer ?
#
loop_
_entity_poly.entity_id
_entity_poly.type
_entity_poly.pdbx_seq_one_letter_code
_entity_poly.pdbx_strand_id
1 'polypeptide(L)'
;MSANLQDFEEIVSDSEQNLLQQDPVNERDELALSQAAVFIEDAFKYRSIHHKIDASSLRLYKIYYSNSFQWSLGVVIFINLCLAFVEPPSSLSWSSDPRHGFHNKRVNVPCGVTESIELACVLFYIVDLGLKMVLFGKKQVYKSKWLWGYVLVLAISIVDWLVSVTLGCNEIYRFRRLLRPYFLLQSSSLMKKTVRAIGRTVPQILSVFFLLFLHLVIFTFLGMLLLSTSEVAVTNVMSNHTNTSTNGSSGGNESTNINVHRHEYFGTNFGDSFMKLLVLLTTANNPDVMMPAYKNNRLYAVYFIIFTFIGLYCFMNLLLAVVYSQFQGYLKNSLQSSYFRLRTGVRAAFEVLRERAFDQAASSSMDNSTVSTLLTRRLIQRVDFGRKNIDVIWDILDRNRRGQLTAKQFQDLFDSVSRQQTVQHPPLSRCTNHYLRLLQKMVVHDFFNYFGLLLVAINVVIISVELSRHFDKNTFYVHSTLAAVDFFFIVYYFLEQCLKIWAIGWQRYITHKQNIFDGVITLALV
;
A
#
# COMPACT_ATOMS: atom_id res chain seq x y z
N MET A 1 2.69 77.18 8.64
CA MET A 1 2.22 76.42 7.46
C MET A 1 2.59 74.94 7.61
N SER A 2 2.24 74.34 8.74
CA SER A 2 2.60 72.95 9.10
C SER A 2 1.51 72.24 9.91
N ALA A 3 0.30 72.81 9.99
CA ALA A 3 -0.81 72.27 10.76
C ALA A 3 -1.87 71.54 9.91
N ASN A 4 -1.74 71.49 8.59
CA ASN A 4 -2.77 70.92 7.69
C ASN A 4 -2.39 69.56 7.09
N LEU A 5 -1.21 69.02 7.37
CA LEU A 5 -0.74 67.75 6.80
C LEU A 5 -1.09 66.55 7.69
N GLN A 6 -1.09 66.71 9.02
CA GLN A 6 -1.48 65.66 9.96
C GLN A 6 -3.00 65.41 9.93
N ASP A 7 -3.81 66.47 9.89
CA ASP A 7 -5.26 66.32 9.76
C ASP A 7 -5.66 65.65 8.42
N PHE A 8 -4.87 65.84 7.36
CA PHE A 8 -5.12 65.21 6.06
C PHE A 8 -4.71 63.73 6.03
N GLU A 9 -3.63 63.34 6.74
CA GLU A 9 -3.27 61.92 6.92
C GLU A 9 -4.25 61.19 7.83
N GLU A 10 -4.78 61.84 8.86
CA GLU A 10 -5.76 61.24 9.78
C GLU A 10 -7.11 61.02 9.08
N ILE A 11 -7.58 62.00 8.28
CA ILE A 11 -8.79 61.88 7.45
C ILE A 11 -8.64 60.83 6.34
N VAL A 12 -7.45 60.70 5.73
CA VAL A 12 -7.19 59.65 4.74
C VAL A 12 -7.14 58.27 5.41
N SER A 13 -6.56 58.14 6.60
CA SER A 13 -6.52 56.89 7.35
C SER A 13 -7.91 56.45 7.84
N ASP A 14 -8.75 57.39 8.28
CA ASP A 14 -10.14 57.13 8.67
C ASP A 14 -11.01 56.84 7.44
N SER A 15 -10.71 57.42 6.26
CA SER A 15 -11.40 57.08 5.01
C SER A 15 -11.03 55.68 4.50
N GLU A 16 -9.76 55.25 4.63
CA GLU A 16 -9.32 53.89 4.30
C GLU A 16 -9.82 52.85 5.30
N GLN A 17 -9.90 53.19 6.60
CA GLN A 17 -10.50 52.32 7.62
C GLN A 17 -12.02 52.23 7.49
N ASN A 18 -12.72 53.30 7.11
CA ASN A 18 -14.15 53.27 6.83
C ASN A 18 -14.49 52.58 5.49
N LEU A 19 -13.59 52.60 4.49
CA LEU A 19 -13.69 51.79 3.27
C LEU A 19 -13.50 50.28 3.52
N LEU A 20 -12.92 49.90 4.65
CA LEU A 20 -12.81 48.50 5.09
C LEU A 20 -13.97 48.04 5.97
N GLN A 21 -14.91 48.92 6.34
CA GLN A 21 -15.91 48.64 7.37
C GLN A 21 -17.38 48.74 6.93
N GLN A 22 -17.68 48.88 5.65
CA GLN A 22 -19.05 48.73 5.14
C GLN A 22 -19.09 47.93 3.84
N ASP A 23 -19.34 46.62 3.96
CA ASP A 23 -20.06 45.89 2.91
C ASP A 23 -20.63 44.54 3.43
N PRO A 24 -21.95 44.32 3.39
CA PRO A 24 -22.57 43.00 3.53
C PRO A 24 -22.28 42.07 2.33
N VAL A 25 -21.37 42.49 1.43
CA VAL A 25 -20.91 41.80 0.23
C VAL A 25 -19.87 40.71 0.55
N ASN A 26 -19.26 40.71 1.75
CA ASN A 26 -18.14 39.81 2.07
C ASN A 26 -18.54 38.35 2.37
N GLU A 27 -19.62 38.06 3.10
CA GLU A 27 -19.88 36.68 3.59
C GLU A 27 -20.25 35.68 2.47
N ARG A 28 -21.01 36.13 1.47
CA ARG A 28 -21.40 35.29 0.32
C ARG A 28 -20.24 35.05 -0.64
N ASP A 29 -19.38 36.06 -0.82
CA ASP A 29 -18.16 35.94 -1.63
C ASP A 29 -17.17 34.99 -0.95
N GLU A 30 -17.04 35.09 0.37
CA GLU A 30 -16.22 34.18 1.15
C GLU A 30 -16.72 32.74 1.06
N LEU A 31 -18.03 32.54 1.07
CA LEU A 31 -18.66 31.24 0.89
C LEU A 31 -18.37 30.65 -0.51
N ALA A 32 -18.61 31.40 -1.59
CA ALA A 32 -18.36 30.94 -2.96
C ALA A 32 -16.88 30.59 -3.19
N LEU A 33 -15.96 31.41 -2.66
CA LEU A 33 -14.53 31.12 -2.68
C LEU A 33 -14.19 29.86 -1.87
N SER A 34 -14.83 29.65 -0.72
CA SER A 34 -14.62 28.44 0.09
C SER A 34 -15.13 27.17 -0.61
N GLN A 35 -16.24 27.27 -1.35
CA GLN A 35 -16.82 26.20 -2.15
C GLN A 35 -15.90 25.81 -3.31
N ALA A 36 -15.48 26.80 -4.10
CA ALA A 36 -14.57 26.59 -5.21
C ALA A 36 -13.22 26.01 -4.74
N ALA A 37 -12.71 26.45 -3.57
CA ALA A 37 -11.48 25.90 -3.00
C ALA A 37 -11.63 24.41 -2.67
N VAL A 38 -12.74 24.02 -2.02
CA VAL A 38 -13.02 22.61 -1.70
C VAL A 38 -13.17 21.76 -2.97
N PHE A 39 -13.81 22.28 -4.02
CA PHE A 39 -13.92 21.55 -5.30
C PHE A 39 -12.56 21.33 -5.97
N ILE A 40 -11.67 22.31 -5.92
CA ILE A 40 -10.32 22.17 -6.44
C ILE A 40 -9.53 21.16 -5.60
N GLU A 41 -9.55 21.28 -4.28
CA GLU A 41 -8.88 20.30 -3.40
C GLU A 41 -9.38 18.87 -3.63
N ASP A 42 -10.70 18.70 -3.77
CA ASP A 42 -11.31 17.42 -4.05
C ASP A 42 -10.91 16.88 -5.43
N ALA A 43 -10.82 17.76 -6.43
CA ALA A 43 -10.38 17.41 -7.78
C ALA A 43 -8.94 16.86 -7.77
N PHE A 44 -8.02 17.56 -7.11
CA PHE A 44 -6.61 17.13 -6.99
C PHE A 44 -6.43 15.90 -6.09
N LYS A 45 -7.29 15.70 -5.09
CA LYS A 45 -7.31 14.50 -4.23
C LYS A 45 -8.19 13.36 -4.80
N TYR A 46 -8.71 13.51 -6.03
CA TYR A 46 -9.59 12.56 -6.74
C TYR A 46 -10.86 12.11 -5.98
N ARG A 47 -11.39 13.01 -5.14
CA ARG A 47 -12.62 12.81 -4.35
C ARG A 47 -13.85 13.13 -5.20
N SER A 48 -15.03 12.70 -4.74
CA SER A 48 -16.30 12.93 -5.44
C SER A 48 -17.09 14.08 -4.80
N ILE A 49 -17.73 14.91 -5.63
CA ILE A 49 -18.45 16.14 -5.25
C ILE A 49 -19.90 15.82 -4.82
N HIS A 50 -20.06 14.99 -3.78
CA HIS A 50 -21.39 14.60 -3.27
C HIS A 50 -21.62 15.01 -1.82
N HIS A 51 -20.97 16.08 -1.37
CA HIS A 51 -21.12 16.63 -0.02
C HIS A 51 -22.06 17.84 -0.02
N LYS A 52 -22.64 18.16 1.14
CA LYS A 52 -23.45 19.37 1.32
C LYS A 52 -22.59 20.63 1.22
N ILE A 53 -23.15 21.68 0.63
CA ILE A 53 -22.41 22.89 0.25
C ILE A 53 -22.68 24.08 1.22
N ASP A 54 -23.28 23.80 2.38
CA ASP A 54 -23.58 24.83 3.41
C ASP A 54 -22.32 25.32 4.13
N ALA A 55 -22.32 26.56 4.63
CA ALA A 55 -21.17 27.16 5.32
C ALA A 55 -20.65 26.34 6.53
N SER A 56 -21.56 25.81 7.35
CA SER A 56 -21.24 24.95 8.49
C SER A 56 -20.76 23.57 8.05
N SER A 57 -21.41 22.99 7.03
CA SER A 57 -21.05 21.70 6.42
C SER A 57 -19.64 21.73 5.82
N LEU A 58 -19.24 22.83 5.17
CA LEU A 58 -17.91 23.02 4.60
C LEU A 58 -16.83 23.19 5.67
N ARG A 59 -17.12 23.90 6.77
CA ARG A 59 -16.22 23.97 7.93
C ARG A 59 -15.97 22.58 8.52
N LEU A 60 -17.02 21.80 8.72
CA LEU A 60 -16.90 20.42 9.19
C LEU A 60 -16.13 19.54 8.19
N TYR A 61 -16.35 19.72 6.89
CA TYR A 61 -15.65 19.02 5.82
C TYR A 61 -14.14 19.27 5.89
N LYS A 62 -13.73 20.53 6.05
CA LYS A 62 -12.31 20.91 6.21
C LYS A 62 -11.69 20.32 7.47
N ILE A 63 -12.41 20.32 8.59
CA ILE A 63 -11.94 19.70 9.85
C ILE A 63 -11.76 18.19 9.66
N TYR A 64 -12.76 17.50 9.10
CA TYR A 64 -12.70 16.06 8.88
C TYR A 64 -11.56 15.65 7.94
N TYR A 65 -11.32 16.43 6.87
CA TYR A 65 -10.24 16.16 5.92
C TYR A 65 -8.90 16.84 6.27
N SER A 66 -8.80 17.45 7.46
CA SER A 66 -7.54 17.96 7.97
C SER A 66 -6.52 16.84 8.16
N ASN A 67 -5.24 17.18 8.06
CA ASN A 67 -4.17 16.20 8.18
C ASN A 67 -4.18 15.52 9.56
N SER A 68 -4.48 16.28 10.61
CA SER A 68 -4.54 15.77 11.99
C SER A 68 -5.63 14.73 12.20
N PHE A 69 -6.87 14.98 11.71
CA PHE A 69 -7.97 14.02 11.87
C PHE A 69 -7.77 12.76 11.01
N GLN A 70 -7.26 12.91 9.78
CA GLN A 70 -6.97 11.75 8.94
C GLN A 70 -5.80 10.91 9.50
N TRP A 71 -4.80 11.55 10.09
CA TRP A 71 -3.70 10.85 10.76
C TRP A 71 -4.17 10.12 12.02
N SER A 72 -5.01 10.75 12.85
CA SER A 72 -5.57 10.10 14.04
C SER A 72 -6.43 8.88 13.68
N LEU A 73 -7.25 8.98 12.63
CA LEU A 73 -7.99 7.82 12.09
C LEU A 73 -7.03 6.69 11.66
N GLY A 74 -5.92 7.03 11.00
CA GLY A 74 -4.88 6.07 10.64
C GLY A 74 -4.25 5.38 11.84
N VAL A 75 -3.93 6.13 12.90
CA VAL A 75 -3.38 5.61 14.16
C VAL A 75 -4.37 4.68 14.86
N VAL A 76 -5.65 5.04 14.93
CA VAL A 76 -6.69 4.18 15.54
C VAL A 76 -6.84 2.86 14.77
N ILE A 77 -6.82 2.91 13.44
CA ILE A 77 -6.85 1.69 12.61
C ILE A 77 -5.62 0.83 12.86
N PHE A 78 -4.43 1.44 12.94
CA PHE A 78 -3.18 0.75 13.24
C PHE A 78 -3.24 0.05 14.60
N ILE A 79 -3.63 0.77 15.67
CA ILE A 79 -3.78 0.22 17.02
C ILE A 79 -4.75 -0.97 17.03
N ASN A 80 -5.90 -0.84 16.37
CA ASN A 80 -6.91 -1.90 16.31
C ASN A 80 -6.39 -3.17 15.61
N LEU A 81 -5.61 -3.02 14.53
CA LEU A 81 -4.99 -4.16 13.84
C LEU A 81 -3.83 -4.77 14.65
N CYS A 82 -3.03 -3.94 15.32
CA CYS A 82 -1.93 -4.40 16.17
C CYS A 82 -2.39 -5.14 17.43
N LEU A 83 -3.62 -4.90 17.91
CA LEU A 83 -4.15 -5.61 19.06
C LEU A 83 -4.14 -7.15 18.89
N ALA A 84 -4.23 -7.63 17.64
CA ALA A 84 -4.18 -9.05 17.32
C ALA A 84 -2.87 -9.75 17.76
N PHE A 85 -1.77 -9.01 17.92
CA PHE A 85 -0.50 -9.57 18.43
C PHE A 85 -0.52 -9.79 19.95
N VAL A 86 -1.32 -9.00 20.67
CA VAL A 86 -1.36 -8.98 22.14
C VAL A 86 -2.51 -9.84 22.68
N GLU A 87 -3.61 -9.90 21.94
CA GLU A 87 -4.78 -10.72 22.26
C GLU A 87 -4.51 -12.23 22.20
N PRO A 88 -5.30 -13.07 22.90
CA PRO A 88 -5.15 -14.52 22.86
C PRO A 88 -5.58 -15.10 21.50
N PRO A 89 -4.78 -15.97 20.83
CA PRO A 89 -3.45 -16.43 21.24
C PRO A 89 -2.39 -15.34 21.03
N SER A 90 -1.70 -14.92 22.10
CA SER A 90 -0.70 -13.85 21.99
C SER A 90 0.53 -14.34 21.23
N SER A 91 1.10 -13.47 20.40
CA SER A 91 2.35 -13.71 19.69
C SER A 91 3.57 -13.29 20.52
N LEU A 92 3.35 -12.87 21.78
CA LEU A 92 4.37 -12.45 22.72
C LEU A 92 5.07 -13.69 23.32
N SER A 93 5.93 -14.30 22.52
CA SER A 93 6.83 -15.40 22.89
C SER A 93 8.16 -15.26 22.16
N TRP A 94 9.24 -15.77 22.76
CA TRP A 94 10.57 -15.70 22.15
C TRP A 94 10.68 -16.57 20.89
N SER A 95 10.02 -17.74 20.90
CA SER A 95 9.96 -18.67 19.77
C SER A 95 8.52 -19.13 19.49
N SER A 96 8.24 -19.55 18.26
CA SER A 96 6.97 -20.19 17.89
C SER A 96 7.03 -21.72 17.95
N ASP A 97 8.20 -22.29 18.26
CA ASP A 97 8.40 -23.74 18.28
C ASP A 97 7.65 -24.41 19.46
N PRO A 98 6.68 -25.31 19.18
CA PRO A 98 5.95 -26.01 20.22
C PRO A 98 6.84 -26.96 21.05
N ARG A 99 8.00 -27.39 20.54
CA ARG A 99 8.92 -28.29 21.26
C ARG A 99 9.55 -27.62 22.48
N HIS A 100 9.76 -26.30 22.42
CA HIS A 100 10.34 -25.50 23.50
C HIS A 100 9.30 -25.06 24.55
N GLY A 101 8.12 -25.71 24.58
CA GLY A 101 6.91 -25.27 25.27
C GLY A 101 7.02 -25.00 26.77
N PHE A 102 8.02 -25.55 27.48
CA PHE A 102 8.19 -25.31 28.92
C PHE A 102 8.82 -23.95 29.25
N HIS A 103 9.71 -23.43 28.41
CA HIS A 103 10.41 -22.15 28.64
C HIS A 103 9.74 -20.95 27.97
N ASN A 104 8.70 -21.18 27.17
CA ASN A 104 8.16 -20.20 26.25
C ASN A 104 6.72 -19.83 26.65
N LYS A 105 6.55 -19.38 27.90
CA LYS A 105 5.25 -18.97 28.44
C LYS A 105 4.80 -17.69 27.73
N ARG A 106 3.69 -17.79 26.98
CA ARG A 106 3.09 -16.64 26.30
C ARG A 106 2.60 -15.62 27.31
N VAL A 107 2.98 -14.36 27.11
CA VAL A 107 2.49 -13.27 27.96
C VAL A 107 1.05 -12.97 27.58
N ASN A 108 0.13 -13.16 28.51
CA ASN A 108 -1.27 -12.82 28.33
C ASN A 108 -1.55 -11.53 29.11
N VAL A 109 -2.02 -10.51 28.42
CA VAL A 109 -2.47 -9.28 29.07
C VAL A 109 -3.84 -9.49 29.72
N PRO A 110 -4.16 -8.74 30.79
CA PRO A 110 -5.48 -8.77 31.40
C PRO A 110 -6.56 -8.42 30.37
N CYS A 111 -7.66 -9.19 30.37
CA CYS A 111 -8.72 -9.06 29.39
C CYS A 111 -9.37 -7.67 29.32
N GLY A 112 -9.53 -7.00 30.48
CA GLY A 112 -10.07 -5.65 30.54
C GLY A 112 -9.24 -4.60 29.77
N VAL A 113 -7.92 -4.81 29.63
CA VAL A 113 -7.06 -3.87 28.89
C VAL A 113 -7.32 -3.98 27.39
N THR A 114 -7.39 -5.20 26.84
CA THR A 114 -7.67 -5.36 25.40
C THR A 114 -9.07 -4.89 25.04
N GLU A 115 -10.07 -5.27 25.84
CA GLU A 115 -11.46 -4.87 25.58
C GLU A 115 -11.71 -3.37 25.74
N SER A 116 -10.97 -2.68 26.63
CA SER A 116 -11.07 -1.22 26.78
C SER A 116 -10.44 -0.46 25.61
N ILE A 117 -9.29 -0.93 25.10
CA ILE A 117 -8.68 -0.34 23.90
C ILE A 117 -9.58 -0.59 22.68
N GLU A 118 -10.18 -1.79 22.54
CA GLU A 118 -11.16 -2.06 21.49
C GLU A 118 -12.37 -1.14 21.58
N LEU A 119 -12.94 -0.96 22.77
CA LEU A 119 -14.06 -0.05 22.99
C LEU A 119 -13.72 1.38 22.56
N ALA A 120 -12.53 1.88 22.97
CA ALA A 120 -12.07 3.20 22.56
C ALA A 120 -11.97 3.34 21.04
N CYS A 121 -11.47 2.30 20.35
CA CYS A 121 -11.42 2.27 18.89
C CYS A 121 -12.82 2.26 18.25
N VAL A 122 -13.74 1.45 18.77
CA VAL A 122 -15.13 1.36 18.29
C VAL A 122 -15.87 2.69 18.49
N LEU A 123 -15.69 3.35 19.63
CA LEU A 123 -16.22 4.68 19.89
C LEU A 123 -15.71 5.71 18.87
N PHE A 124 -14.41 5.68 18.56
CA PHE A 124 -13.85 6.54 17.52
C PHE A 124 -14.48 6.26 16.14
N TYR A 125 -14.71 4.98 15.78
CA TYR A 125 -15.40 4.62 14.54
C TYR A 125 -16.88 5.07 14.51
N ILE A 126 -17.57 5.07 15.65
CA ILE A 126 -18.92 5.64 15.78
C ILE A 126 -18.91 7.14 15.47
N VAL A 127 -17.95 7.87 16.02
CA VAL A 127 -17.78 9.32 15.75
C VAL A 127 -17.47 9.56 14.27
N ASP A 128 -16.53 8.81 13.69
CA ASP A 128 -16.19 8.89 12.25
C ASP A 128 -17.41 8.59 11.36
N LEU A 129 -18.18 7.55 11.68
CA LEU A 129 -19.42 7.23 10.98
C LEU A 129 -20.43 8.39 11.10
N GLY A 130 -20.66 8.92 12.31
CA GLY A 130 -21.54 10.05 12.54
C GLY A 130 -21.17 11.27 11.69
N LEU A 131 -19.89 11.63 11.66
CA LEU A 131 -19.36 12.72 10.83
C LEU A 131 -19.63 12.49 9.34
N LYS A 132 -19.37 11.27 8.83
CA LYS A 132 -19.67 10.92 7.43
C LYS A 132 -21.16 11.04 7.10
N MET A 133 -22.04 10.59 8.00
CA MET A 133 -23.49 10.65 7.80
C MET A 133 -23.99 12.10 7.70
N VAL A 134 -23.43 13.00 8.51
CA VAL A 134 -23.72 14.44 8.46
C VAL A 134 -23.21 15.09 7.16
N LEU A 135 -21.97 14.77 6.74
CA LEU A 135 -21.31 15.36 5.58
C LEU A 135 -21.95 14.99 4.23
N PHE A 136 -22.27 13.71 4.00
CA PHE A 136 -22.85 13.24 2.73
C PHE A 136 -24.37 13.47 2.65
N GLY A 137 -25.05 13.63 3.78
CA GLY A 137 -26.49 13.81 3.85
C GLY A 137 -27.29 12.52 3.62
N LYS A 138 -28.51 12.47 4.17
CA LYS A 138 -29.33 11.25 4.26
C LYS A 138 -29.52 10.52 2.93
N LYS A 139 -29.88 11.22 1.85
CA LYS A 139 -30.15 10.59 0.54
C LYS A 139 -28.93 9.86 -0.04
N GLN A 140 -27.75 10.48 0.05
CA GLN A 140 -26.52 9.90 -0.50
C GLN A 140 -25.99 8.76 0.37
N VAL A 141 -26.15 8.88 1.69
CA VAL A 141 -25.86 7.83 2.66
C VAL A 141 -26.60 6.54 2.29
N TYR A 142 -27.92 6.61 2.06
CA TYR A 142 -28.72 5.44 1.71
C TYR A 142 -28.28 4.77 0.40
N LYS A 143 -27.75 5.55 -0.54
CA LYS A 143 -27.26 5.04 -1.84
C LYS A 143 -25.89 4.37 -1.76
N SER A 144 -25.08 4.67 -0.74
CA SER A 144 -23.70 4.20 -0.62
C SER A 144 -23.62 2.82 0.05
N LYS A 145 -23.39 1.77 -0.76
CA LYS A 145 -23.21 0.38 -0.26
C LYS A 145 -22.05 0.24 0.74
N TRP A 146 -20.97 1.00 0.56
CA TRP A 146 -19.82 0.99 1.47
C TRP A 146 -20.13 1.59 2.84
N LEU A 147 -21.05 2.55 2.91
CA LEU A 147 -21.43 3.15 4.18
C LEU A 147 -22.36 2.21 4.96
N TRP A 148 -23.29 1.54 4.26
CA TRP A 148 -24.11 0.49 4.84
C TRP A 148 -23.29 -0.71 5.35
N GLY A 149 -22.29 -1.14 4.60
CA GLY A 149 -21.36 -2.18 5.07
C GLY A 149 -20.60 -1.74 6.33
N TYR A 150 -20.24 -0.45 6.45
CA TYR A 150 -19.61 0.08 7.65
C TYR A 150 -20.55 0.09 8.86
N VAL A 151 -21.81 0.49 8.68
CA VAL A 151 -22.86 0.39 9.72
C VAL A 151 -23.02 -1.06 10.18
N LEU A 152 -23.12 -2.00 9.24
CA LEU A 152 -23.31 -3.43 9.55
C LEU A 152 -22.13 -4.01 10.32
N VAL A 153 -20.89 -3.78 9.85
CA VAL A 153 -19.68 -4.27 10.50
C VAL A 153 -19.53 -3.69 11.89
N LEU A 154 -19.83 -2.40 12.06
CA LEU A 154 -19.76 -1.74 13.35
C LEU A 154 -20.84 -2.27 14.31
N ALA A 155 -22.06 -2.52 13.84
CA ALA A 155 -23.11 -3.14 14.64
C ALA A 155 -22.74 -4.55 15.12
N ILE A 156 -22.23 -5.41 14.23
CA ILE A 156 -21.73 -6.75 14.60
C ILE A 156 -20.59 -6.63 15.62
N SER A 157 -19.69 -5.65 15.44
CA SER A 157 -18.57 -5.44 16.35
C SER A 157 -19.01 -5.01 17.76
N ILE A 158 -20.06 -4.17 17.87
CA ILE A 158 -20.61 -3.75 19.17
C ILE A 158 -21.30 -4.92 19.87
N VAL A 159 -22.09 -5.71 19.14
CA VAL A 159 -22.79 -6.89 19.68
C VAL A 159 -21.78 -7.91 20.21
N ASP A 160 -20.78 -8.25 19.40
CA ASP A 160 -19.73 -9.20 19.79
C ASP A 160 -18.94 -8.67 21.00
N TRP A 161 -18.62 -7.37 21.06
CA TRP A 161 -17.93 -6.77 22.21
C TRP A 161 -18.77 -6.86 23.49
N LEU A 162 -20.08 -6.60 23.39
CA LEU A 162 -21.00 -6.75 24.51
C LEU A 162 -21.03 -8.22 25.00
N VAL A 163 -21.08 -9.18 24.08
CA VAL A 163 -21.01 -10.62 24.41
C VAL A 163 -19.69 -10.94 25.14
N SER A 164 -18.55 -10.46 24.66
CA SER A 164 -17.24 -10.68 25.29
C SER A 164 -17.18 -10.18 26.72
N VAL A 165 -17.71 -8.98 26.98
CA VAL A 165 -17.75 -8.39 28.31
C VAL A 165 -18.68 -9.18 29.23
N THR A 166 -19.87 -9.56 28.75
CA THR A 166 -20.83 -10.34 29.55
C THR A 166 -20.33 -11.74 29.90
N LEU A 167 -19.55 -12.37 29.03
CA LEU A 167 -18.97 -13.70 29.24
C LEU A 167 -17.62 -13.67 29.97
N GLY A 168 -17.17 -12.50 30.45
CA GLY A 168 -15.88 -12.37 31.14
C GLY A 168 -14.68 -12.76 30.26
N CYS A 169 -14.77 -12.55 28.95
CA CYS A 169 -13.73 -12.82 27.95
C CYS A 169 -13.38 -14.31 27.74
N ASN A 170 -14.27 -15.23 28.15
CA ASN A 170 -14.12 -16.69 27.97
C ASN A 170 -14.72 -17.22 26.66
N GLU A 171 -14.89 -16.38 25.66
CA GLU A 171 -15.40 -16.79 24.35
C GLU A 171 -14.31 -17.46 23.50
N ILE A 172 -14.68 -18.51 22.76
CA ILE A 172 -13.74 -19.25 21.90
C ILE A 172 -13.56 -18.52 20.56
N TYR A 173 -14.64 -17.96 20.01
CA TYR A 173 -14.64 -17.31 18.71
C TYR A 173 -14.95 -15.82 18.85
N ARG A 174 -13.98 -14.97 18.47
CA ARG A 174 -14.14 -13.50 18.42
C ARG A 174 -14.35 -13.05 16.98
N PHE A 175 -15.60 -12.90 16.56
CA PHE A 175 -15.93 -12.54 15.16
C PHE A 175 -15.43 -11.14 14.77
N ARG A 176 -15.33 -10.21 15.74
CA ARG A 176 -14.74 -8.87 15.55
C ARG A 176 -13.42 -8.86 14.81
N ARG A 177 -12.52 -9.81 15.13
CA ARG A 177 -11.16 -9.85 14.59
C ARG A 177 -11.14 -9.98 13.08
N LEU A 178 -12.02 -10.80 12.53
CA LEU A 178 -12.15 -11.02 11.09
C LEU A 178 -12.62 -9.76 10.37
N LEU A 179 -13.38 -8.90 11.05
CA LEU A 179 -13.97 -7.69 10.47
C LEU A 179 -13.04 -6.47 10.55
N ARG A 180 -11.97 -6.46 11.37
CA ARG A 180 -11.07 -5.30 11.52
C ARG A 180 -10.44 -4.80 10.20
N PRO A 181 -10.00 -5.67 9.27
CA PRO A 181 -9.48 -5.21 7.98
C PRO A 181 -10.49 -4.39 7.17
N TYR A 182 -11.80 -4.55 7.44
CA TYR A 182 -12.84 -3.74 6.80
C TYR A 182 -12.70 -2.25 7.12
N PHE A 183 -12.25 -1.87 8.33
CA PHE A 183 -12.06 -0.47 8.69
C PHE A 183 -10.93 0.18 7.87
N LEU A 184 -9.86 -0.57 7.59
CA LEU A 184 -8.79 -0.15 6.69
C LEU A 184 -9.29 -0.04 5.23
N LEU A 185 -10.06 -1.03 4.77
CA LEU A 185 -10.69 -0.98 3.45
C LEU A 185 -11.66 0.21 3.32
N GLN A 186 -12.36 0.55 4.39
CA GLN A 186 -13.33 1.64 4.41
C GLN A 186 -12.68 3.02 4.43
N SER A 187 -11.49 3.18 5.04
CA SER A 187 -10.78 4.46 5.04
C SER A 187 -10.08 4.73 3.70
N SER A 188 -9.48 3.71 3.08
CA SER A 188 -8.68 3.87 1.87
C SER A 188 -9.53 3.83 0.58
N SER A 189 -9.56 4.94 -0.15
CA SER A 189 -10.24 5.03 -1.45
C SER A 189 -9.57 4.16 -2.53
N LEU A 190 -8.25 3.98 -2.45
CA LEU A 190 -7.48 3.12 -3.35
C LEU A 190 -7.84 1.66 -3.14
N MET A 191 -7.92 1.20 -1.88
CA MET A 191 -8.28 -0.18 -1.58
C MET A 191 -9.72 -0.51 -2.02
N LYS A 192 -10.67 0.42 -1.88
CA LYS A 192 -12.02 0.23 -2.45
C LYS A 192 -12.01 0.11 -3.97
N LYS A 193 -11.09 0.79 -4.65
CA LYS A 193 -10.92 0.64 -6.10
C LYS A 193 -10.36 -0.76 -6.39
N THR A 194 -9.26 -1.17 -5.74
CA THR A 194 -8.65 -2.49 -5.96
C THR A 194 -9.61 -3.65 -5.65
N VAL A 195 -10.35 -3.60 -4.55
CA VAL A 195 -11.36 -4.64 -4.22
C VAL A 195 -12.46 -4.70 -5.27
N ARG A 196 -12.97 -3.55 -5.74
CA ARG A 196 -13.94 -3.52 -6.85
C ARG A 196 -13.35 -4.00 -8.17
N ALA A 197 -12.05 -3.82 -8.38
CA ALA A 197 -11.33 -4.36 -9.53
C ALA A 197 -11.35 -5.88 -9.49
N ILE A 198 -10.85 -6.45 -8.38
CA ILE A 198 -10.78 -7.89 -8.15
C ILE A 198 -12.17 -8.51 -8.29
N GLY A 199 -13.18 -7.95 -7.62
CA GLY A 199 -14.55 -8.47 -7.70
C GLY A 199 -15.15 -8.45 -9.13
N ARG A 200 -14.70 -7.54 -10.00
CA ARG A 200 -15.12 -7.51 -11.41
C ARG A 200 -14.35 -8.49 -12.29
N THR A 201 -13.10 -8.83 -11.94
CA THR A 201 -12.29 -9.80 -12.70
C THR A 201 -12.60 -11.24 -12.31
N VAL A 202 -13.03 -11.49 -11.07
CA VAL A 202 -13.40 -12.82 -10.55
C VAL A 202 -14.27 -13.67 -11.49
N PRO A 203 -15.39 -13.19 -12.08
CA PRO A 203 -16.23 -14.05 -12.92
C PRO A 203 -15.52 -14.62 -14.15
N GLN A 204 -14.59 -13.87 -14.75
CA GLN A 204 -13.80 -14.35 -15.90
C GLN A 204 -12.67 -15.28 -15.47
N ILE A 205 -12.08 -15.04 -14.29
CA ILE A 205 -11.07 -15.93 -13.72
C ILE A 205 -11.71 -17.27 -13.33
N LEU A 206 -12.97 -17.25 -12.88
CA LEU A 206 -13.73 -18.44 -12.50
C LEU A 206 -13.89 -19.43 -13.66
N SER A 207 -14.07 -18.96 -14.90
CA SER A 207 -14.17 -19.86 -16.06
C SER A 207 -12.86 -20.61 -16.34
N VAL A 208 -11.71 -19.96 -16.12
CA VAL A 208 -10.39 -20.61 -16.23
C VAL A 208 -10.15 -21.57 -15.07
N PHE A 209 -10.55 -21.20 -13.85
CA PHE A 209 -10.52 -22.13 -12.71
C PHE A 209 -11.40 -23.35 -12.93
N PHE A 210 -12.54 -23.19 -13.58
CA PHE A 210 -13.41 -24.31 -13.95
C PHE A 210 -12.72 -25.26 -14.95
N LEU A 211 -12.04 -24.71 -15.96
CA LEU A 211 -11.26 -25.51 -16.91
C LEU A 211 -10.10 -26.26 -16.23
N LEU A 212 -9.40 -25.58 -15.31
CA LEU A 212 -8.34 -26.17 -14.50
C LEU A 212 -8.87 -27.26 -13.56
N PHE A 213 -10.04 -27.05 -12.96
CA PHE A 213 -10.71 -28.04 -12.13
C PHE A 213 -11.10 -29.28 -12.94
N LEU A 214 -11.66 -29.10 -14.14
CA LEU A 214 -11.98 -30.19 -15.04
C LEU A 214 -10.72 -30.99 -15.43
N HIS A 215 -9.61 -30.32 -15.75
CA HIS A 215 -8.32 -30.97 -15.98
C HIS A 215 -7.87 -31.83 -14.79
N LEU A 216 -7.94 -31.28 -13.58
CA LEU A 216 -7.63 -32.02 -12.35
C LEU A 216 -8.52 -33.25 -12.19
N VAL A 217 -9.83 -33.12 -12.39
CA VAL A 217 -10.78 -34.23 -12.23
C VAL A 217 -10.52 -35.33 -13.27
N ILE A 218 -10.36 -34.97 -14.54
CA ILE A 218 -10.10 -35.95 -15.62
C ILE A 218 -8.80 -36.71 -15.36
N PHE A 219 -7.72 -35.99 -15.06
CA PHE A 219 -6.44 -36.66 -14.78
C PHE A 219 -6.48 -37.44 -13.46
N THR A 220 -7.27 -37.04 -12.47
CA THR A 220 -7.49 -37.84 -11.27
C THR A 220 -8.14 -39.18 -11.62
N PHE A 221 -9.20 -39.19 -12.42
CA PHE A 221 -9.83 -40.44 -12.88
C PHE A 221 -8.88 -41.28 -13.73
N LEU A 222 -8.16 -40.66 -14.68
CA LEU A 222 -7.20 -41.36 -15.52
C LEU A 222 -6.06 -41.96 -14.69
N GLY A 223 -5.53 -41.20 -13.74
CA GLY A 223 -4.46 -41.64 -12.84
C GLY A 223 -4.92 -42.78 -11.93
N MET A 224 -6.14 -42.72 -11.39
CA MET A 224 -6.68 -43.84 -10.62
C MET A 224 -6.85 -45.09 -11.46
N LEU A 225 -7.35 -45.00 -12.70
CA LEU A 225 -7.47 -46.17 -13.58
C LEU A 225 -6.11 -46.75 -13.99
N LEU A 226 -5.14 -45.88 -14.31
CA LEU A 226 -3.84 -46.27 -14.86
C LEU A 226 -2.84 -46.71 -13.78
N LEU A 227 -2.95 -46.20 -12.55
CA LEU A 227 -2.01 -46.47 -11.45
C LEU A 227 -2.58 -47.34 -10.32
N SER A 228 -3.88 -47.63 -10.29
CA SER A 228 -4.50 -48.50 -9.25
C SER A 228 -4.01 -49.95 -9.28
N THR A 229 -3.36 -50.39 -10.36
CA THR A 229 -3.05 -51.80 -10.61
C THR A 229 -1.63 -52.24 -10.23
N SER A 230 -0.82 -51.43 -9.54
CA SER A 230 0.59 -51.83 -9.28
C SER A 230 0.83 -52.81 -8.14
N GLU A 231 -0.21 -53.50 -7.65
CA GLU A 231 -0.12 -54.36 -6.46
C GLU A 231 -0.57 -55.80 -6.68
N VAL A 232 0.01 -56.52 -7.64
CA VAL A 232 -0.01 -58.00 -7.59
C VAL A 232 1.33 -58.54 -8.08
N ALA A 233 2.28 -58.79 -7.16
CA ALA A 233 3.32 -59.84 -7.26
C ALA A 233 4.32 -59.81 -6.09
N VAL A 234 3.90 -59.73 -4.82
CA VAL A 234 4.77 -60.18 -3.70
C VAL A 234 3.93 -60.87 -2.63
N THR A 235 3.25 -61.94 -2.99
CA THR A 235 2.97 -63.02 -2.05
C THR A 235 3.06 -64.31 -2.84
N ASN A 236 3.87 -65.23 -2.33
CA ASN A 236 4.12 -66.59 -2.85
C ASN A 236 5.35 -66.75 -3.77
N VAL A 237 6.49 -66.12 -3.45
CA VAL A 237 7.72 -66.94 -3.51
C VAL A 237 7.69 -67.80 -2.25
N MET A 238 7.05 -68.94 -2.41
CA MET A 238 7.12 -70.08 -1.50
C MET A 238 8.61 -70.33 -1.19
N SER A 239 9.06 -69.88 -0.02
CA SER A 239 10.26 -70.44 0.59
C SER A 239 9.89 -71.87 0.98
N ASN A 240 10.02 -72.78 0.02
CA ASN A 240 10.27 -74.18 0.32
C ASN A 240 11.66 -74.24 0.94
N HIS A 241 11.78 -73.83 2.21
CA HIS A 241 12.83 -74.38 3.04
C HIS A 241 12.33 -75.76 3.46
N THR A 242 12.86 -76.77 2.78
CA THR A 242 12.69 -78.17 3.13
C THR A 242 13.06 -78.35 4.61
N ASN A 243 12.07 -78.72 5.41
CA ASN A 243 12.28 -79.18 6.78
C ASN A 243 13.00 -80.53 6.73
N THR A 244 14.32 -80.52 6.86
CA THR A 244 15.07 -81.67 7.36
C THR A 244 14.92 -81.68 8.87
N SER A 245 14.30 -82.74 9.38
CA SER A 245 14.04 -83.02 10.78
C SER A 245 15.30 -82.94 11.64
N THR A 246 15.27 -82.15 12.72
CA THR A 246 15.93 -82.51 13.99
C THR A 246 15.27 -81.76 15.15
N ASN A 247 15.03 -82.51 16.22
CA ASN A 247 14.42 -82.10 17.48
C ASN A 247 15.19 -80.96 18.18
N GLY A 248 14.48 -80.07 18.87
CA GLY A 248 15.08 -79.29 19.96
C GLY A 248 14.47 -77.92 20.25
N SER A 249 13.73 -77.87 21.37
CA SER A 249 13.59 -76.74 22.31
C SER A 249 13.01 -75.38 21.86
N SER A 250 11.98 -74.99 22.62
CA SER A 250 11.39 -73.66 22.78
C SER A 250 12.28 -72.46 22.44
N GLY A 251 11.90 -71.77 21.38
CA GLY A 251 12.21 -70.35 21.15
C GLY A 251 10.90 -69.66 20.80
N GLY A 252 10.56 -68.58 21.51
CA GLY A 252 9.35 -67.81 21.26
C GLY A 252 9.31 -67.29 19.82
N ASN A 253 8.21 -67.55 19.12
CA ASN A 253 7.93 -66.97 17.82
C ASN A 253 7.62 -65.47 18.00
N GLU A 254 8.65 -64.63 18.07
CA GLU A 254 8.47 -63.20 17.82
C GLU A 254 8.22 -63.00 16.32
N SER A 255 6.93 -63.02 15.96
CA SER A 255 6.47 -62.48 14.68
C SER A 255 6.77 -60.98 14.67
N THR A 256 7.91 -60.59 14.11
CA THR A 256 8.20 -59.21 13.78
C THR A 256 7.23 -58.78 12.68
N ASN A 257 6.13 -58.15 13.08
CA ASN A 257 5.23 -57.45 12.16
C ASN A 257 6.01 -56.29 11.55
N ILE A 258 6.72 -56.55 10.45
CA ILE A 258 7.27 -55.50 9.60
C ILE A 258 6.05 -54.82 8.96
N ASN A 259 5.58 -53.75 9.59
CA ASN A 259 4.64 -52.81 8.98
C ASN A 259 5.37 -52.13 7.82
N VAL A 260 5.46 -52.81 6.68
CA VAL A 260 5.86 -52.19 5.42
C VAL A 260 4.78 -51.15 5.14
N HIS A 261 5.10 -49.87 5.39
CA HIS A 261 4.26 -48.76 4.96
C HIS A 261 4.18 -48.77 3.44
N ARG A 262 3.18 -49.47 2.92
CA ARG A 262 2.85 -49.51 1.51
C ARG A 262 2.25 -48.16 1.16
N HIS A 263 3.07 -47.27 0.63
CA HIS A 263 2.58 -46.01 0.14
C HIS A 263 1.86 -46.27 -1.19
N GLU A 264 0.56 -46.54 -1.13
CA GLU A 264 -0.32 -46.52 -2.29
C GLU A 264 -0.53 -45.06 -2.73
N TYR A 265 0.26 -44.61 -3.69
CA TYR A 265 0.26 -43.21 -4.13
C TYR A 265 -0.96 -42.86 -4.98
N PHE A 266 -1.57 -43.81 -5.71
CA PHE A 266 -2.78 -43.58 -6.49
C PHE A 266 -3.67 -44.84 -6.43
N GLY A 267 -4.96 -44.70 -6.12
CA GLY A 267 -5.93 -45.81 -6.30
C GLY A 267 -6.90 -46.14 -5.17
N THR A 268 -6.73 -45.65 -3.93
CA THR A 268 -7.65 -45.98 -2.82
C THR A 268 -8.85 -45.04 -2.74
N ASN A 269 -8.59 -43.73 -2.78
CA ASN A 269 -9.61 -42.68 -2.66
C ASN A 269 -9.43 -41.61 -3.73
N PHE A 270 -10.55 -41.15 -4.30
CA PHE A 270 -10.58 -40.02 -5.22
C PHE A 270 -9.97 -38.75 -4.59
N GLY A 271 -10.32 -38.45 -3.34
CA GLY A 271 -9.82 -37.26 -2.63
C GLY A 271 -8.30 -37.25 -2.49
N ASP A 272 -7.69 -38.39 -2.16
CA ASP A 272 -6.24 -38.50 -1.98
C ASP A 272 -5.49 -38.34 -3.30
N SER A 273 -6.01 -38.95 -4.37
CA SER A 273 -5.43 -38.82 -5.72
C SER A 273 -5.62 -37.40 -6.29
N PHE A 274 -6.78 -36.78 -6.03
CA PHE A 274 -7.05 -35.39 -6.40
C PHE A 274 -6.09 -34.42 -5.69
N MET A 275 -5.88 -34.58 -4.38
CA MET A 275 -4.95 -33.74 -3.62
C MET A 275 -3.51 -33.90 -4.10
N LYS A 276 -3.07 -35.13 -4.40
CA LYS A 276 -1.72 -35.39 -4.95
C LYS A 276 -1.50 -34.70 -6.29
N LEU A 277 -2.51 -34.69 -7.17
CA LEU A 277 -2.44 -33.96 -8.45
C LEU A 277 -2.60 -32.44 -8.28
N LEU A 278 -3.38 -31.98 -7.32
CA LEU A 278 -3.50 -30.55 -6.98
C LEU A 278 -2.16 -30.00 -6.48
N VAL A 279 -1.44 -30.75 -5.64
CA VAL A 279 -0.08 -30.40 -5.19
C VAL A 279 0.93 -30.54 -6.33
N LEU A 280 0.76 -31.51 -7.24
CA LEU A 280 1.60 -31.62 -8.44
C LEU A 280 1.40 -30.46 -9.42
N LEU A 281 0.18 -29.93 -9.51
CA LEU A 281 -0.12 -28.76 -10.32
C LEU A 281 0.68 -27.52 -9.86
N THR A 282 1.11 -27.47 -8.59
CA THR A 282 2.03 -26.43 -8.08
C THR A 282 3.50 -26.88 -8.07
N THR A 283 3.80 -28.07 -8.60
CA THR A 283 5.13 -28.73 -8.63
C THR A 283 5.76 -29.00 -7.27
N ALA A 284 5.00 -28.89 -6.17
CA ALA A 284 5.55 -29.00 -4.82
C ALA A 284 5.98 -30.44 -4.43
N ASN A 285 5.46 -31.46 -5.13
CA ASN A 285 5.76 -32.87 -4.88
C ASN A 285 6.42 -33.58 -6.09
N ASN A 286 7.00 -32.82 -7.04
CA ASN A 286 7.76 -33.37 -8.16
C ASN A 286 9.24 -33.48 -7.76
N PRO A 287 9.92 -34.64 -7.87
CA PRO A 287 9.54 -35.88 -8.57
C PRO A 287 8.83 -36.93 -7.70
N ASP A 288 8.68 -36.72 -6.40
CA ASP A 288 8.24 -37.73 -5.42
C ASP A 288 6.93 -38.45 -5.79
N VAL A 289 5.95 -37.72 -6.33
CA VAL A 289 4.65 -38.29 -6.74
C VAL A 289 4.76 -39.24 -7.94
N MET A 290 5.79 -39.08 -8.77
CA MET A 290 6.03 -39.86 -9.98
C MET A 290 6.94 -41.08 -9.73
N MET A 291 7.87 -40.98 -8.78
CA MET A 291 8.92 -41.97 -8.55
C MET A 291 8.45 -43.44 -8.41
N PRO A 292 7.37 -43.75 -7.66
CA PRO A 292 6.89 -45.12 -7.51
C PRO A 292 6.39 -45.72 -8.85
N ALA A 293 5.62 -44.93 -9.61
CA ALA A 293 5.13 -45.34 -10.92
C ALA A 293 6.30 -45.49 -11.91
N TYR A 294 7.24 -44.53 -11.90
CA TYR A 294 8.43 -44.57 -12.75
C TYR A 294 9.31 -45.79 -12.50
N LYS A 295 9.45 -46.21 -11.23
CA LYS A 295 10.19 -47.41 -10.84
C LYS A 295 9.56 -48.68 -11.43
N ASN A 296 8.24 -48.73 -11.50
CA ASN A 296 7.51 -49.87 -12.08
C ASN A 296 7.64 -49.90 -13.60
N ASN A 297 7.38 -48.77 -14.26
CA ASN A 297 7.60 -48.62 -15.70
C ASN A 297 7.92 -47.16 -16.03
N ARG A 298 9.02 -46.95 -16.76
CA ARG A 298 9.47 -45.62 -17.19
C ARG A 298 8.42 -44.89 -18.02
N LEU A 299 7.54 -45.61 -18.72
CA LEU A 299 6.47 -45.02 -19.53
C LEU A 299 5.44 -44.24 -18.71
N TYR A 300 5.27 -44.55 -17.41
CA TYR A 300 4.37 -43.78 -16.55
C TYR A 300 4.82 -42.33 -16.35
N ALA A 301 6.09 -41.98 -16.61
CA ALA A 301 6.53 -40.58 -16.62
C ALA A 301 5.77 -39.73 -17.65
N VAL A 302 5.35 -40.32 -18.77
CA VAL A 302 4.63 -39.59 -19.83
C VAL A 302 3.31 -39.01 -19.30
N TYR A 303 2.60 -39.74 -18.45
CA TYR A 303 1.37 -39.26 -17.81
C TYR A 303 1.62 -37.98 -16.99
N PHE A 304 2.65 -37.99 -16.13
CA PHE A 304 2.99 -36.85 -15.28
C PHE A 304 3.53 -35.67 -16.09
N ILE A 305 4.32 -35.92 -17.14
CA ILE A 305 4.83 -34.88 -18.05
C ILE A 305 3.67 -34.20 -18.77
N ILE A 306 2.73 -34.96 -19.33
CA ILE A 306 1.56 -34.41 -20.03
C ILE A 306 0.68 -33.62 -19.07
N PHE A 307 0.39 -34.18 -17.89
CA PHE A 307 -0.40 -33.49 -16.85
C PHE A 307 0.22 -32.13 -16.49
N THR A 308 1.53 -32.14 -16.21
CA THR A 308 2.29 -30.94 -15.81
C THR A 308 2.36 -29.93 -16.94
N PHE A 309 2.57 -30.41 -18.19
CA PHE A 309 2.65 -29.54 -19.35
C PHE A 309 1.34 -28.78 -19.58
N ILE A 310 0.21 -29.49 -19.59
CA ILE A 310 -1.11 -28.90 -19.76
C ILE A 310 -1.47 -28.00 -18.57
N GLY A 311 -1.25 -28.46 -17.34
CA GLY A 311 -1.60 -27.73 -16.12
C GLY A 311 -0.82 -26.42 -15.96
N LEU A 312 0.51 -26.48 -16.04
CA LEU A 312 1.37 -25.32 -15.81
C LEU A 312 1.51 -24.46 -17.06
N TYR A 313 1.98 -25.04 -18.18
CA TYR A 313 2.37 -24.23 -19.33
C TYR A 313 1.17 -23.75 -20.14
N CYS A 314 0.06 -24.51 -20.17
CA CYS A 314 -1.17 -24.06 -20.82
C CYS A 314 -2.06 -23.30 -19.83
N PHE A 315 -2.57 -23.95 -18.77
CA PHE A 315 -3.62 -23.34 -17.94
C PHE A 315 -3.12 -22.26 -16.98
N MET A 316 -1.99 -22.42 -16.28
CA MET A 316 -1.50 -21.35 -15.40
C MET A 316 -1.06 -20.10 -16.18
N ASN A 317 -0.44 -20.28 -17.35
CA ASN A 317 -0.10 -19.15 -18.22
C ASN A 317 -1.34 -18.47 -18.83
N LEU A 318 -2.37 -19.24 -19.20
CA LEU A 318 -3.65 -18.69 -19.65
C LEU A 318 -4.34 -17.92 -18.52
N LEU A 319 -4.33 -18.45 -17.29
CA LEU A 319 -4.85 -17.76 -16.11
C LEU A 319 -4.13 -16.42 -15.90
N LEU A 320 -2.80 -16.41 -15.96
CA LEU A 320 -2.00 -15.18 -15.86
C LEU A 320 -2.37 -14.16 -16.94
N ALA A 321 -2.51 -14.60 -18.20
CA ALA A 321 -2.89 -13.72 -19.31
C ALA A 321 -4.30 -13.13 -19.14
N VAL A 322 -5.27 -13.93 -18.70
CA VAL A 322 -6.63 -13.47 -18.42
C VAL A 322 -6.63 -12.47 -17.27
N VAL A 323 -5.96 -12.77 -16.15
CA VAL A 323 -5.84 -11.84 -15.01
C VAL A 323 -5.20 -10.52 -15.43
N TYR A 324 -4.10 -10.58 -16.20
CA TYR A 324 -3.39 -9.40 -16.66
C TYR A 324 -4.25 -8.51 -17.56
N SER A 325 -4.90 -9.08 -18.59
CA SER A 325 -5.73 -8.32 -19.54
C SER A 325 -6.87 -7.58 -18.83
N GLN A 326 -7.51 -8.23 -17.85
CA GLN A 326 -8.62 -7.65 -17.10
C GLN A 326 -8.15 -6.59 -16.11
N PHE A 327 -7.04 -6.83 -15.42
CA PHE A 327 -6.46 -5.86 -14.51
C PHE A 327 -5.98 -4.60 -15.27
N GLN A 328 -5.36 -4.77 -16.43
CA GLN A 328 -4.92 -3.66 -17.28
C GLN A 328 -6.12 -2.83 -17.80
N GLY A 329 -7.19 -3.49 -18.26
CA GLY A 329 -8.43 -2.83 -18.68
C GLY A 329 -9.06 -2.03 -17.53
N TYR A 330 -9.09 -2.60 -16.33
CA TYR A 330 -9.55 -1.90 -15.13
C TYR A 330 -8.69 -0.68 -14.79
N LEU A 331 -7.35 -0.82 -14.82
CA LEU A 331 -6.42 0.26 -14.51
C LEU A 331 -6.66 1.47 -15.42
N LYS A 332 -6.81 1.24 -16.73
CA LYS A 332 -7.12 2.29 -17.71
C LYS A 332 -8.43 3.01 -17.37
N ASN A 333 -9.51 2.28 -17.10
CA ASN A 333 -10.80 2.85 -16.73
C ASN A 333 -10.73 3.64 -15.40
N SER A 334 -9.96 3.16 -14.44
CA SER A 334 -9.75 3.82 -13.14
C SER A 334 -8.98 5.15 -13.29
N LEU A 335 -7.94 5.17 -14.13
CA LEU A 335 -7.19 6.39 -14.46
C LEU A 335 -8.07 7.39 -15.20
N GLN A 336 -8.81 6.95 -16.22
CA GLN A 336 -9.76 7.80 -16.95
C GLN A 336 -10.84 8.40 -16.03
N SER A 337 -11.42 7.60 -15.13
CA SER A 337 -12.40 8.11 -14.15
C SER A 337 -11.78 9.12 -13.20
N SER A 338 -10.53 8.93 -12.80
CA SER A 338 -9.81 9.88 -11.92
C SER A 338 -9.53 11.19 -12.65
N TYR A 339 -9.10 11.13 -13.92
CA TYR A 339 -8.91 12.30 -14.78
C TYR A 339 -10.23 13.04 -15.05
N PHE A 340 -11.31 12.32 -15.31
CA PHE A 340 -12.64 12.90 -15.50
C PHE A 340 -13.09 13.67 -14.25
N ARG A 341 -12.92 13.10 -13.05
CA ARG A 341 -13.24 13.77 -11.78
C ARG A 341 -12.44 15.05 -11.58
N LEU A 342 -11.16 15.05 -11.91
CA LEU A 342 -10.32 16.24 -11.87
C LEU A 342 -10.93 17.34 -12.75
N ARG A 343 -11.25 17.03 -14.01
CA ARG A 343 -11.86 17.97 -14.96
C ARG A 343 -13.24 18.47 -14.50
N THR A 344 -14.09 17.59 -13.99
CA THR A 344 -15.41 17.96 -13.48
C THR A 344 -15.31 18.87 -12.26
N GLY A 345 -14.39 18.60 -11.33
CA GLY A 345 -14.19 19.44 -10.14
C GLY A 345 -13.65 20.83 -10.48
N VAL A 346 -12.66 20.91 -11.36
CA VAL A 346 -12.14 22.20 -11.86
C VAL A 346 -13.25 22.97 -12.61
N ARG A 347 -14.06 22.28 -13.41
CA ARG A 347 -15.18 22.90 -14.12
C ARG A 347 -16.27 23.41 -13.17
N ALA A 348 -16.63 22.63 -12.15
CA ALA A 348 -17.61 23.04 -11.14
C ALA A 348 -17.11 24.27 -10.35
N ALA A 349 -15.83 24.31 -10.00
CA ALA A 349 -15.23 25.49 -9.37
C ALA A 349 -15.31 26.74 -10.26
N PHE A 350 -15.04 26.59 -11.56
CA PHE A 350 -15.20 27.69 -12.53
C PHE A 350 -16.65 28.18 -12.60
N GLU A 351 -17.63 27.27 -12.61
CA GLU A 351 -19.05 27.64 -12.72
C GLU A 351 -19.55 28.38 -11.48
N VAL A 352 -19.17 27.95 -10.27
CA VAL A 352 -19.50 28.66 -9.01
C VAL A 352 -18.90 30.08 -8.99
N LEU A 353 -17.65 30.23 -9.42
CA LEU A 353 -17.00 31.54 -9.47
C LEU A 353 -17.62 32.44 -10.54
N ARG A 354 -18.02 31.88 -11.67
CA ARG A 354 -18.66 32.61 -12.77
C ARG A 354 -20.05 33.10 -12.38
N GLU A 355 -20.88 32.24 -11.78
CA GLU A 355 -22.23 32.61 -11.33
C GLU A 355 -22.16 33.78 -10.34
N ARG A 356 -21.16 33.76 -9.45
CA ARG A 356 -20.94 34.88 -8.53
C ARG A 356 -20.38 36.14 -9.18
N ALA A 357 -19.47 36.00 -10.13
CA ALA A 357 -18.96 37.14 -10.90
C ALA A 357 -20.07 37.81 -11.73
N PHE A 358 -21.05 37.03 -12.20
CA PHE A 358 -22.24 37.53 -12.89
C PHE A 358 -23.15 38.34 -11.97
N ASP A 359 -23.41 37.89 -10.73
CA ASP A 359 -24.18 38.67 -9.74
C ASP A 359 -23.57 40.05 -9.46
N GLN A 360 -22.24 40.15 -9.43
CA GLN A 360 -21.51 41.41 -9.24
C GLN A 360 -21.42 42.27 -10.50
N ALA A 361 -21.46 41.63 -11.68
CA ALA A 361 -21.38 42.28 -12.97
C ALA A 361 -22.75 42.67 -13.57
N ALA A 362 -23.87 42.32 -12.95
CA ALA A 362 -25.17 42.89 -13.31
C ALA A 362 -25.20 44.44 -13.23
N SER A 363 -24.18 45.06 -12.62
CA SER A 363 -23.91 46.51 -12.61
C SER A 363 -22.79 46.99 -13.56
N SER A 364 -22.06 46.13 -14.28
CA SER A 364 -21.01 46.54 -15.24
C SER A 364 -20.75 45.50 -16.33
N SER A 365 -20.52 45.94 -17.57
CA SER A 365 -20.40 45.15 -18.81
C SER A 365 -19.27 44.10 -18.84
N MET A 366 -19.37 43.03 -18.04
CA MET A 366 -18.51 41.84 -18.18
C MET A 366 -19.13 40.83 -19.15
N ASP A 367 -18.26 40.17 -19.92
CA ASP A 367 -18.65 39.03 -20.76
C ASP A 367 -19.09 37.85 -19.88
N ASN A 368 -20.28 37.32 -20.15
CA ASN A 368 -20.96 36.24 -19.40
C ASN A 368 -20.20 34.89 -19.34
N SER A 369 -18.99 34.80 -19.90
CA SER A 369 -18.23 33.56 -20.09
C SER A 369 -16.86 33.52 -19.39
N THR A 370 -16.50 34.56 -18.64
CA THR A 370 -15.16 34.70 -18.05
C THR A 370 -15.19 34.85 -16.53
N VAL A 371 -14.06 34.55 -15.88
CA VAL A 371 -13.82 34.76 -14.43
C VAL A 371 -12.63 35.69 -14.27
N SER A 372 -12.68 36.62 -13.30
CA SER A 372 -11.58 37.55 -13.05
C SER A 372 -10.34 36.85 -12.49
N THR A 373 -9.16 37.32 -12.90
CA THR A 373 -7.88 36.80 -12.38
C THR A 373 -7.71 37.10 -10.88
N LEU A 374 -8.31 38.19 -10.38
CA LEU A 374 -8.29 38.56 -8.96
C LEU A 374 -9.08 37.59 -8.07
N LEU A 375 -10.25 37.11 -8.51
CA LEU A 375 -11.00 36.08 -7.77
C LEU A 375 -10.25 34.74 -7.80
N THR A 376 -9.63 34.41 -8.92
CA THR A 376 -8.78 33.22 -9.05
C THR A 376 -7.56 33.32 -8.13
N ARG A 377 -6.98 34.52 -7.95
CA ARG A 377 -5.91 34.81 -6.98
C ARG A 377 -6.36 34.52 -5.55
N ARG A 378 -7.51 35.07 -5.13
CA ARG A 378 -8.06 34.80 -3.79
C ARG A 378 -8.38 33.32 -3.55
N LEU A 379 -8.82 32.62 -4.59
CA LEU A 379 -9.08 31.18 -4.54
C LEU A 379 -7.80 30.37 -4.27
N ILE A 380 -6.71 30.63 -5.02
CA ILE A 380 -5.46 29.87 -4.91
C ILE A 380 -4.85 30.00 -3.51
N GLN A 381 -4.96 31.18 -2.88
CA GLN A 381 -4.49 31.40 -1.51
C GLN A 381 -5.20 30.51 -0.47
N ARG A 382 -6.42 30.03 -0.77
CA ARG A 382 -7.22 29.18 0.12
C ARG A 382 -7.03 27.69 -0.11
N VAL A 383 -6.40 27.31 -1.22
CA VAL A 383 -6.15 25.91 -1.56
C VAL A 383 -4.76 25.52 -1.06
N ASP A 384 -4.69 24.37 -0.37
CA ASP A 384 -3.42 23.81 0.10
C ASP A 384 -2.61 23.19 -1.05
N PHE A 385 -2.01 24.07 -1.86
CA PHE A 385 -1.00 23.71 -2.84
C PHE A 385 0.40 23.93 -2.24
N GLY A 386 1.34 23.03 -2.54
CA GLY A 386 2.74 23.29 -2.18
C GLY A 386 3.23 24.61 -2.79
N ARG A 387 4.03 25.40 -2.05
CA ARG A 387 4.47 26.76 -2.45
C ARG A 387 4.91 26.87 -3.91
N LYS A 388 5.68 25.89 -4.40
CA LYS A 388 6.18 25.85 -5.79
C LYS A 388 5.08 25.80 -6.85
N ASN A 389 4.00 25.08 -6.57
CA ASN A 389 2.87 24.97 -7.51
C ASN A 389 2.10 26.28 -7.58
N ILE A 390 2.02 27.00 -6.45
CA ILE A 390 1.38 28.31 -6.35
C ILE A 390 2.14 29.34 -7.21
N ASP A 391 3.48 29.34 -7.15
CA ASP A 391 4.33 30.26 -7.93
C ASP A 391 4.12 30.14 -9.45
N VAL A 392 3.96 28.93 -9.96
CA VAL A 392 3.69 28.68 -11.38
C VAL A 392 2.32 29.22 -11.79
N ILE A 393 1.32 29.01 -10.94
CA ILE A 393 -0.03 29.52 -11.19
C ILE A 393 0.00 31.05 -11.21
N TRP A 394 0.76 31.69 -10.30
CA TRP A 394 0.97 33.14 -10.31
C TRP A 394 1.61 33.63 -11.60
N ASP A 395 2.70 33.02 -12.06
CA ASP A 395 3.37 33.41 -13.31
C ASP A 395 2.42 33.30 -14.52
N ILE A 396 1.61 32.24 -14.59
CA ILE A 396 0.62 32.08 -15.67
C ILE A 396 -0.49 33.15 -15.58
N LEU A 397 -0.93 33.50 -14.37
CA LEU A 397 -1.93 34.55 -14.15
C LEU A 397 -1.40 35.94 -14.50
N ASP A 398 -0.16 36.26 -14.11
CA ASP A 398 0.46 37.56 -14.33
C ASP A 398 0.79 37.80 -15.82
N ARG A 399 1.08 36.73 -16.58
CA ARG A 399 1.20 36.81 -18.06
C ARG A 399 -0.12 37.14 -18.75
N ASN A 400 -1.27 36.90 -18.11
CA ASN A 400 -2.57 37.14 -18.72
C ASN A 400 -2.98 38.62 -18.64
N ARG A 401 -2.64 39.37 -19.68
CA ARG A 401 -2.93 40.82 -19.79
C ARG A 401 -4.42 41.21 -19.78
N ARG A 402 -5.34 40.26 -20.05
CA ARG A 402 -6.78 40.56 -20.14
C ARG A 402 -7.47 40.62 -18.78
N GLY A 403 -6.83 40.18 -17.69
CA GLY A 403 -7.45 40.16 -16.35
C GLY A 403 -8.65 39.23 -16.21
N GLN A 404 -8.96 38.44 -17.24
CA GLN A 404 -10.09 37.52 -17.32
C GLN A 404 -9.65 36.17 -17.88
N LEU A 405 -10.28 35.09 -17.41
CA LEU A 405 -10.00 33.72 -17.80
C LEU A 405 -11.24 33.07 -18.40
N THR A 406 -11.11 32.52 -19.61
CA THR A 406 -12.11 31.61 -20.18
C THR A 406 -12.05 30.25 -19.49
N ALA A 407 -13.15 29.49 -19.50
CA ALA A 407 -13.20 28.16 -18.89
C ALA A 407 -12.10 27.19 -19.37
N LYS A 408 -11.70 27.27 -20.65
CA LYS A 408 -10.59 26.47 -21.21
C LYS A 408 -9.25 26.89 -20.60
N GLN A 409 -8.98 28.19 -20.54
CA GLN A 409 -7.75 28.73 -19.92
C GLN A 409 -7.67 28.38 -18.43
N PHE A 410 -8.81 28.42 -17.73
CA PHE A 410 -8.90 28.00 -16.33
C PHE A 410 -8.61 26.50 -16.16
N GLN A 411 -9.08 25.64 -17.06
CA GLN A 411 -8.73 24.22 -17.05
C GLN A 411 -7.24 23.99 -17.36
N ASP A 412 -6.71 24.65 -18.39
CA ASP A 412 -5.30 24.53 -18.79
C ASP A 412 -4.35 24.98 -17.66
N LEU A 413 -4.75 25.98 -16.86
CA LEU A 413 -4.05 26.42 -15.65
C LEU A 413 -3.80 25.27 -14.68
N PHE A 414 -4.86 24.54 -14.29
CA PHE A 414 -4.75 23.43 -13.32
C PHE A 414 -4.16 22.15 -13.95
N ASP A 415 -4.35 21.95 -15.25
CA ASP A 415 -3.67 20.86 -15.97
C ASP A 415 -2.14 21.07 -15.95
N SER A 416 -1.65 22.31 -16.04
CA SER A 416 -0.21 22.61 -15.95
C SER A 416 0.40 22.19 -14.60
N VAL A 417 -0.32 22.43 -13.50
CA VAL A 417 0.06 22.04 -12.14
C VAL A 417 0.13 20.51 -12.01
N SER A 418 -0.82 19.80 -12.61
CA SER A 418 -0.84 18.33 -12.57
C SER A 418 0.36 17.70 -13.30
N ARG A 419 0.85 18.34 -14.37
CA ARG A 419 1.97 17.85 -15.19
C ARG A 419 3.34 18.09 -14.56
N GLN A 420 3.48 19.13 -13.74
CA GLN A 420 4.77 19.58 -13.20
C GLN A 420 5.22 18.92 -11.90
N GLN A 421 4.57 17.84 -11.45
CA GLN A 421 5.02 17.08 -10.27
C GLN A 421 6.45 16.49 -10.38
N THR A 422 7.13 16.65 -11.52
CA THR A 422 8.57 16.37 -11.67
C THR A 422 9.39 17.36 -10.85
N VAL A 423 10.09 16.85 -9.82
CA VAL A 423 10.93 17.62 -8.89
C VAL A 423 11.96 18.47 -9.65
N GLN A 424 11.77 19.79 -9.67
CA GLN A 424 12.77 20.72 -10.20
C GLN A 424 13.85 20.95 -9.13
N HIS A 425 15.11 20.66 -9.49
CA HIS A 425 16.26 20.79 -8.58
C HIS A 425 16.68 22.26 -8.46
N PRO A 426 16.97 22.75 -7.24
CA PRO A 426 17.47 24.12 -7.07
C PRO A 426 18.82 24.34 -7.81
N PRO A 427 19.09 25.56 -8.29
CA PRO A 427 20.33 25.87 -8.99
C PRO A 427 21.55 25.66 -8.07
N LEU A 428 22.67 25.25 -8.66
CA LEU A 428 23.91 24.99 -7.92
C LEU A 428 24.58 26.31 -7.52
N SER A 429 24.89 26.51 -6.23
CA SER A 429 25.66 27.67 -5.77
C SER A 429 27.14 27.51 -6.14
N ARG A 430 27.65 28.32 -7.06
CA ARG A 430 29.05 28.21 -7.52
C ARG A 430 30.01 28.92 -6.56
N CYS A 431 31.10 28.27 -6.18
CA CYS A 431 32.16 28.91 -5.39
C CYS A 431 32.91 30.00 -6.20
N THR A 432 33.31 31.08 -5.53
CA THR A 432 34.05 32.21 -6.10
C THR A 432 35.51 31.86 -6.40
N ASN A 433 36.20 31.16 -5.50
CA ASN A 433 37.60 30.76 -5.64
C ASN A 433 37.82 29.69 -6.72
N HIS A 434 38.91 29.83 -7.49
CA HIS A 434 39.23 28.94 -8.62
C HIS A 434 39.45 27.48 -8.19
N TYR A 435 40.26 27.24 -7.15
CA TYR A 435 40.55 25.89 -6.65
C TYR A 435 39.32 25.18 -6.07
N LEU A 436 38.50 25.89 -5.30
CA LEU A 436 37.26 25.34 -4.73
C LEU A 436 36.22 25.04 -5.82
N ARG A 437 36.19 25.85 -6.89
CA ARG A 437 35.32 25.60 -8.05
C ARG A 437 35.75 24.35 -8.83
N LEU A 438 37.04 24.09 -8.96
CA LEU A 438 37.55 22.87 -9.59
C LEU A 438 37.11 21.63 -8.79
N LEU A 439 37.28 21.67 -7.47
CA LEU A 439 36.87 20.59 -6.57
C LEU A 439 35.35 20.39 -6.58
N GLN A 440 34.57 21.48 -6.55
CA GLN A 440 33.12 21.42 -6.71
C GLN A 440 32.73 20.79 -8.05
N LYS A 441 33.39 21.14 -9.14
CA LYS A 441 33.14 20.57 -10.47
C LYS A 441 33.46 19.08 -10.51
N MET A 442 34.51 18.63 -9.83
CA MET A 442 34.87 17.21 -9.71
C MET A 442 33.82 16.42 -8.92
N VAL A 443 33.42 16.89 -7.74
CA VAL A 443 32.46 16.19 -6.87
C VAL A 443 31.07 16.11 -7.50
N VAL A 444 30.67 17.12 -8.26
CA VAL A 444 29.37 17.17 -8.96
C VAL A 444 29.40 16.34 -10.25
N HIS A 445 30.58 15.97 -10.75
CA HIS A 445 30.70 15.17 -11.98
C HIS A 445 30.23 13.74 -11.75
N ASP A 446 29.56 13.14 -12.74
CA ASP A 446 29.02 11.78 -12.64
C ASP A 446 30.11 10.73 -12.36
N PHE A 447 31.35 11.00 -12.79
CA PHE A 447 32.51 10.16 -12.48
C PHE A 447 32.76 9.97 -10.99
N PHE A 448 32.50 11.00 -10.17
CA PHE A 448 32.65 10.88 -8.70
C PHE A 448 31.67 9.86 -8.13
N ASN A 449 30.42 9.84 -8.64
CA ASN A 449 29.43 8.84 -8.27
C ASN A 449 29.80 7.44 -8.75
N TYR A 450 30.32 7.30 -9.98
CA TYR A 450 30.82 6.01 -10.48
C TYR A 450 32.01 5.49 -9.67
N PHE A 451 32.90 6.38 -9.22
CA PHE A 451 34.03 6.01 -8.36
C PHE A 451 33.57 5.56 -6.96
N GLY A 452 32.62 6.27 -6.34
CA GLY A 452 32.00 5.83 -5.09
C GLY A 452 31.34 4.46 -5.24
N LEU A 453 30.61 4.23 -6.34
CA LEU A 453 30.00 2.93 -6.66
C LEU A 453 31.04 1.82 -6.83
N LEU A 454 32.18 2.11 -7.48
CA LEU A 454 33.30 1.17 -7.60
C LEU A 454 33.85 0.78 -6.23
N LEU A 455 34.04 1.75 -5.33
CA LEU A 455 34.53 1.48 -3.97
C LEU A 455 33.53 0.68 -3.14
N VAL A 456 32.23 0.94 -3.28
CA VAL A 456 31.19 0.08 -2.68
C VAL A 456 31.29 -1.35 -3.22
N ALA A 457 31.47 -1.53 -4.53
CA ALA A 457 31.64 -2.86 -5.12
C ALA A 457 32.88 -3.59 -4.57
N ILE A 458 34.01 -2.88 -4.44
CA ILE A 458 35.24 -3.43 -3.84
C ILE A 458 34.99 -3.84 -2.39
N ASN A 459 34.34 -3.00 -1.59
CA ASN A 459 34.00 -3.31 -0.21
C ASN A 459 33.13 -4.58 -0.11
N VAL A 460 32.10 -4.71 -0.95
CA VAL A 460 31.25 -5.92 -1.01
C VAL A 460 32.08 -7.16 -1.36
N VAL A 461 33.03 -7.07 -2.29
CA VAL A 461 33.93 -8.19 -2.62
C VAL A 461 34.82 -8.56 -1.43
N ILE A 462 35.40 -7.57 -0.73
CA ILE A 462 36.24 -7.80 0.45
C ILE A 462 35.45 -8.50 1.55
N ILE A 463 34.28 -7.98 1.92
CA ILE A 463 33.39 -8.58 2.93
C ILE A 463 32.97 -10.00 2.51
N SER A 464 32.68 -10.22 1.22
CA SER A 464 32.29 -11.55 0.72
C SER A 464 33.43 -12.57 0.80
N VAL A 465 34.66 -12.17 0.46
CA VAL A 465 35.85 -13.02 0.56
C VAL A 465 36.16 -13.33 2.02
N GLU A 466 36.03 -12.34 2.90
CA GLU A 466 36.29 -12.51 4.32
C GLU A 466 35.25 -13.41 4.99
N LEU A 467 33.96 -13.20 4.70
CA LEU A 467 32.87 -14.04 5.18
C LEU A 467 33.04 -15.50 4.72
N SER A 468 33.48 -15.71 3.47
CA SER A 468 33.79 -17.05 2.94
C SER A 468 34.99 -17.69 3.66
N ARG A 469 36.05 -16.92 3.93
CA ARG A 469 37.23 -17.41 4.67
C ARG A 469 36.96 -17.74 6.13
N HIS A 470 36.02 -17.05 6.76
CA HIS A 470 35.71 -17.18 8.18
C HIS A 470 34.42 -17.95 8.46
N PHE A 471 33.79 -18.55 7.44
CA PHE A 471 32.55 -19.30 7.60
C PHE A 471 32.67 -20.44 8.63
N ASP A 472 33.81 -21.12 8.69
CA ASP A 472 34.05 -22.26 9.60
C ASP A 472 34.74 -21.88 10.92
N LYS A 473 35.16 -20.63 11.10
CA LYS A 473 35.87 -20.19 12.31
C LYS A 473 34.91 -19.45 13.25
N ASN A 474 34.88 -19.85 14.53
CA ASN A 474 34.09 -19.17 15.56
C ASN A 474 34.36 -17.65 15.52
N THR A 475 33.27 -16.89 15.39
CA THR A 475 33.16 -15.45 15.09
C THR A 475 33.76 -14.52 16.17
N PHE A 476 34.53 -15.06 17.12
CA PHE A 476 35.05 -14.34 18.28
C PHE A 476 36.46 -13.77 18.10
N TYR A 477 37.13 -14.05 16.98
CA TYR A 477 38.40 -13.41 16.66
C TYR A 477 38.14 -12.20 15.77
N VAL A 478 38.04 -11.02 16.39
CA VAL A 478 38.08 -9.74 15.68
C VAL A 478 39.46 -9.61 15.06
N HIS A 479 39.59 -9.94 13.77
CA HIS A 479 40.84 -9.71 13.06
C HIS A 479 41.06 -8.21 12.91
N SER A 480 42.14 -7.71 13.51
CA SER A 480 42.52 -6.28 13.49
C SER A 480 42.65 -5.71 12.07
N THR A 481 42.90 -6.55 11.07
CA THR A 481 43.01 -6.14 9.66
C THR A 481 41.65 -5.88 9.02
N LEU A 482 40.63 -6.71 9.31
CA LEU A 482 39.28 -6.49 8.79
C LEU A 482 38.69 -5.21 9.37
N ALA A 483 38.80 -5.04 10.69
CA ALA A 483 38.35 -3.82 11.37
C ALA A 483 39.06 -2.56 10.82
N ALA A 484 40.34 -2.65 10.47
CA ALA A 484 41.07 -1.53 9.86
C ALA A 484 40.58 -1.21 8.43
N VAL A 485 40.26 -2.23 7.63
CA VAL A 485 39.72 -2.06 6.27
C VAL A 485 38.29 -1.50 6.32
N ASP A 486 37.44 -2.02 7.21
CA ASP A 486 36.09 -1.51 7.42
C ASP A 486 36.11 -0.05 7.89
N PHE A 487 37.00 0.28 8.83
CA PHE A 487 37.21 1.66 9.28
C PHE A 487 37.64 2.58 8.13
N PHE A 488 38.54 2.13 7.24
CA PHE A 488 38.93 2.90 6.06
C PHE A 488 37.73 3.22 5.15
N PHE A 489 36.86 2.24 4.89
CA PHE A 489 35.65 2.46 4.08
C PHE A 489 34.65 3.39 4.78
N ILE A 490 34.45 3.27 6.09
CA ILE A 490 33.58 4.18 6.86
C ILE A 490 34.08 5.62 6.77
N VAL A 491 35.40 5.84 6.97
CA VAL A 491 36.02 7.17 6.83
C VAL A 491 35.86 7.70 5.41
N TYR A 492 36.06 6.86 4.39
CA TYR A 492 35.84 7.24 3.00
C TYR A 492 34.40 7.69 2.75
N TYR A 493 33.39 6.91 3.17
CA TYR A 493 31.98 7.25 2.99
C TYR A 493 31.61 8.54 3.73
N PHE A 494 32.10 8.71 4.97
CA PHE A 494 31.88 9.94 5.73
C PHE A 494 32.44 11.17 5.00
N LEU A 495 33.68 11.08 4.50
CA LEU A 495 34.30 12.15 3.72
C LEU A 495 33.56 12.41 2.40
N GLU A 496 33.14 11.35 1.70
CA GLU A 496 32.35 11.45 0.48
C GLU A 496 31.05 12.24 0.72
N GLN A 497 30.29 11.91 1.78
CA GLN A 497 29.06 12.63 2.10
C GLN A 497 29.31 14.07 2.54
N CYS A 498 30.37 14.32 3.32
CA CYS A 498 30.75 15.69 3.70
C CYS A 498 31.09 16.52 2.46
N LEU A 499 31.85 15.96 1.51
CA LEU A 499 32.19 16.60 0.24
C LEU A 499 30.94 16.84 -0.62
N LYS A 500 30.01 15.89 -0.69
CA LYS A 500 28.74 16.05 -1.43
C LYS A 500 27.87 17.14 -0.82
N ILE A 501 27.69 17.16 0.50
CA ILE A 501 26.92 18.20 1.22
C ILE A 501 27.54 19.58 0.98
N TRP A 502 28.87 19.68 1.04
CA TRP A 502 29.59 20.93 0.78
C TRP A 502 29.48 21.38 -0.69
N ALA A 503 29.69 20.49 -1.66
CA ALA A 503 29.73 20.85 -3.08
C ALA A 503 28.34 21.13 -3.69
N ILE A 504 27.32 20.38 -3.26
CA ILE A 504 25.95 20.45 -3.80
C ILE A 504 25.09 21.43 -2.99
N GLY A 505 25.41 21.61 -1.71
CA GLY A 505 24.63 22.39 -0.75
C GLY A 505 23.49 21.58 -0.12
N TRP A 506 23.20 21.88 1.14
CA TRP A 506 22.22 21.15 1.97
C TRP A 506 20.84 21.00 1.32
N GLN A 507 20.29 22.09 0.75
CA GLN A 507 18.95 22.08 0.16
C GLN A 507 18.84 21.15 -1.05
N ARG A 508 19.87 21.12 -1.90
CA ARG A 508 19.88 20.26 -3.08
C ARG A 508 20.23 18.82 -2.73
N TYR A 509 21.07 18.60 -1.72
CA TYR A 509 21.38 17.27 -1.20
C TYR A 509 20.11 16.54 -0.74
N ILE A 510 19.28 17.19 0.09
CA ILE A 510 18.01 16.63 0.58
C ILE A 510 16.98 16.45 -0.54
N THR A 511 17.08 17.20 -1.63
CA THR A 511 16.15 17.04 -2.76
C THR A 511 16.37 15.70 -3.48
N HIS A 512 17.59 15.14 -3.45
CA HIS A 512 17.88 13.84 -4.05
C HIS A 512 17.69 12.70 -3.04
N LYS A 513 16.71 11.83 -3.30
CA LYS A 513 16.39 10.69 -2.42
C LYS A 513 17.57 9.71 -2.24
N GLN A 514 18.38 9.52 -3.26
CA GLN A 514 19.56 8.65 -3.20
C GLN A 514 20.61 9.19 -2.21
N ASN A 515 20.89 10.50 -2.25
CA ASN A 515 21.82 11.13 -1.31
C ASN A 515 21.31 11.08 0.14
N ILE A 516 19.99 11.22 0.36
CA ILE A 516 19.42 11.03 1.71
C ILE A 516 19.68 9.60 2.20
N PHE A 517 19.42 8.61 1.35
CA PHE A 517 19.62 7.20 1.69
C PHE A 517 21.09 6.91 2.03
N ASP A 518 22.02 7.34 1.18
CA ASP A 518 23.46 7.15 1.40
C ASP A 518 23.91 7.86 2.68
N GLY A 519 23.44 9.08 2.92
CA GLY A 519 23.75 9.85 4.13
C GLY A 519 23.23 9.21 5.41
N VAL A 520 22.01 8.67 5.41
CA VAL A 520 21.44 7.95 6.56
C VAL A 520 22.21 6.66 6.84
N ILE A 521 22.62 5.93 5.80
CA ILE A 521 23.44 4.73 5.98
C ILE A 521 24.82 5.08 6.52
N THR A 522 25.47 6.10 5.97
CA THR A 522 26.78 6.56 6.48
C THR A 522 26.68 7.02 7.93
N LEU A 523 25.60 7.73 8.32
CA LEU A 523 25.35 8.11 9.71
C LEU A 523 25.12 6.91 10.63
N ALA A 524 24.47 5.85 10.15
CA ALA A 524 24.26 4.63 10.93
C ALA A 524 25.52 3.76 11.05
N LEU A 525 26.50 3.93 10.15
CA LEU A 525 27.78 3.21 10.13
C LEU A 525 28.87 3.87 10.98
N VAL A 526 28.84 5.20 11.11
CA VAL A 526 29.72 6.01 11.99
C VAL A 526 29.19 5.94 13.42
#